data_AF-A0A2N2H5Q1-F1
#
_entry.id   AF-A0A2N2H5Q1-F1
#
_cell.length_a   1.000
_cell.length_b   1.000
_cell.length_c   1.000
_cell.angle_alpha   90.00
_cell.angle_beta   90.00
_cell.angle_gamma   90.00
#
_symmetry.space_group_name_H-M   'P 1'
#
loop_
_entity.id
_entity.type
_entity.pdbx_description
1 polymer ?
#
loop_
_entity_poly.entity_id
_entity_poly.type
_entity_poly.pdbx_seq_one_letter_code
_entity_poly.pdbx_strand_id
1 'polypeptide(L)'
;MHKLEELTSEDFVDIGRNVGSDPIHRESQDAIGQWERDLDELEKYGFTREELAQFKEQFRVHHDLMIRRSESVARKKGAVEQRDQIIHAAWTWVEQVLSIIGRRVAGNPELVQRFNEVYPANDAGLWRAIEPIATLLREHQGAFPAAVPVQALLDEAPVLRERMSEIFGRTDLVKAEPIQDTREIDELDGRLYVTIRELNAAGRRAIRAGRLTRQPPYYRFNHLRKAPRPTPTPAEG
;
A
#
# COMPACT_ATOMS: atom_id res chain seq x y z
N MET A 1 -29.18 3.77 -29.16
CA MET A 1 -30.04 4.18 -28.04
C MET A 1 -29.22 3.93 -26.77
N HIS A 2 -28.75 4.97 -26.07
CA HIS A 2 -28.09 4.78 -24.77
C HIS A 2 -29.19 4.43 -23.77
N LYS A 3 -29.16 3.23 -23.19
CA LYS A 3 -30.08 2.86 -22.12
C LYS A 3 -29.61 3.59 -20.86
N LEU A 4 -30.54 4.27 -20.19
CA LEU A 4 -30.27 4.82 -18.85
C LEU A 4 -30.24 3.62 -17.90
N GLU A 5 -29.10 3.42 -17.25
CA GLU A 5 -28.91 2.40 -16.22
C GLU A 5 -28.72 3.11 -14.89
N GLU A 6 -29.47 2.68 -13.88
CA GLU A 6 -29.26 3.12 -12.51
C GLU A 6 -27.99 2.44 -11.99
N LEU A 7 -27.01 3.23 -11.55
CA LEU A 7 -25.76 2.73 -10.99
C LEU A 7 -25.80 2.82 -9.48
N THR A 8 -25.46 1.73 -8.82
CA THR A 8 -25.32 1.62 -7.37
C THR A 8 -23.91 2.01 -6.92
N SER A 9 -23.69 2.20 -5.61
CA SER A 9 -22.35 2.40 -5.03
C SER A 9 -21.40 1.25 -5.39
N GLU A 10 -21.89 -0.01 -5.43
CA GLU A 10 -21.06 -1.16 -5.81
C GLU A 10 -20.64 -1.11 -7.28
N ASP A 11 -21.54 -0.67 -8.17
CA ASP A 11 -21.19 -0.50 -9.59
C ASP A 11 -20.08 0.55 -9.76
N PHE A 12 -20.12 1.64 -8.99
CA PHE A 12 -19.04 2.64 -9.00
C PHE A 12 -17.72 2.06 -8.48
N VAL A 13 -17.75 1.29 -7.39
CA VAL A 13 -16.54 0.60 -6.88
C VAL A 13 -15.95 -0.31 -7.95
N ASP A 14 -16.76 -1.13 -8.60
CA ASP A 14 -16.30 -2.05 -9.63
C ASP A 14 -15.76 -1.33 -10.87
N ILE A 15 -16.39 -0.23 -11.29
CA ILE A 15 -15.87 0.62 -12.37
C ILE A 15 -14.52 1.21 -11.98
N GLY A 16 -14.43 1.81 -10.79
CA GLY A 16 -13.21 2.46 -10.31
C GLY A 16 -12.01 1.53 -10.25
N ARG A 17 -12.23 0.34 -9.67
CA ARG A 17 -11.23 -0.73 -9.61
C ARG A 17 -10.66 -1.08 -10.99
N ASN A 18 -11.49 -1.02 -12.04
CA ASN A 18 -11.10 -1.36 -13.41
C ASN A 18 -10.38 -0.22 -14.16
N VAL A 19 -10.63 1.04 -13.81
CA VAL A 19 -10.05 2.20 -14.51
C VAL A 19 -8.75 2.71 -13.86
N GLY A 20 -8.62 2.54 -12.54
CA GLY A 20 -7.46 2.95 -11.76
C GLY A 20 -7.36 4.45 -11.49
N SER A 21 -6.78 4.79 -10.33
CA SER A 21 -6.73 6.17 -9.80
C SER A 21 -5.81 7.12 -10.59
N ASP A 22 -4.63 6.67 -11.05
CA ASP A 22 -3.71 7.56 -11.80
C ASP A 22 -4.24 7.94 -13.19
N PRO A 23 -4.82 7.02 -14.00
CA PRO A 23 -5.49 7.40 -15.24
C PRO A 23 -6.68 8.32 -14.99
N ILE A 24 -7.56 8.00 -14.04
CA ILE A 24 -8.76 8.83 -13.80
C ILE A 24 -8.40 10.22 -13.28
N HIS A 25 -7.32 10.34 -12.50
CA HIS A 25 -6.79 11.64 -12.08
C HIS A 25 -6.49 12.54 -13.29
N ARG A 26 -5.75 12.02 -14.27
CA ARG A 26 -5.36 12.76 -15.48
C ARG A 26 -6.55 13.08 -16.38
N GLU A 27 -7.48 12.12 -16.54
CA GLU A 27 -8.72 12.38 -17.28
C GLU A 27 -9.58 13.45 -16.62
N SER A 28 -9.63 13.49 -15.29
CA SER A 28 -10.43 14.49 -14.55
C SER A 28 -9.85 15.90 -14.72
N GLN A 29 -8.51 16.03 -14.71
CA GLN A 29 -7.85 17.31 -15.02
C GLN A 29 -8.19 17.79 -16.44
N ASP A 30 -8.08 16.91 -17.44
CA ASP A 30 -8.42 17.23 -18.83
C ASP A 30 -9.90 17.58 -18.99
N ALA A 31 -10.79 16.84 -18.31
CA ALA A 31 -12.23 17.04 -18.34
C ALA A 31 -12.63 18.39 -17.73
N ILE A 32 -12.02 18.81 -16.60
CA ILE A 32 -12.24 20.14 -16.02
C ILE A 32 -11.91 21.22 -17.05
N GLY A 33 -10.73 21.15 -17.67
CA GLY A 33 -10.32 22.16 -18.67
C GLY A 33 -11.23 22.19 -19.91
N GLN A 34 -11.73 21.03 -20.35
CA GLN A 34 -12.70 20.97 -21.46
C GLN A 34 -14.06 21.54 -21.07
N TRP A 35 -14.54 21.22 -19.87
CA TRP A 35 -15.83 21.71 -19.38
C TRP A 35 -15.80 23.22 -19.17
N GLU A 36 -14.75 23.76 -18.55
CA GLU A 36 -14.60 25.20 -18.35
C GLU A 36 -14.59 25.99 -19.66
N ARG A 37 -13.85 25.49 -20.67
CA ARG A 37 -13.74 26.15 -21.97
C ARG A 37 -15.07 26.20 -22.72
N ASP A 38 -15.83 25.10 -22.67
CA ASP A 38 -17.01 24.89 -23.52
C ASP A 38 -18.33 25.02 -22.71
N LEU A 39 -18.25 25.60 -21.51
CA LEU A 39 -19.30 25.63 -20.49
C LEU A 39 -20.64 26.15 -21.03
N ASP A 40 -20.64 27.30 -21.71
CA ASP A 40 -21.87 27.95 -22.18
C ASP A 40 -22.65 27.08 -23.19
N GLU A 41 -21.95 26.24 -23.97
CA GLU A 41 -22.62 25.28 -24.87
C GLU A 41 -23.00 24.00 -24.14
N LEU A 42 -22.17 23.54 -23.21
CA LEU A 42 -22.41 22.32 -22.41
C LEU A 42 -23.58 22.47 -21.44
N GLU A 43 -23.85 23.66 -20.92
CA GLU A 43 -25.03 23.96 -20.09
C GLU A 43 -26.35 23.58 -20.80
N LYS A 44 -26.41 23.74 -22.13
CA LYS A 44 -27.57 23.34 -22.96
C LYS A 44 -27.77 21.81 -23.02
N TYR A 45 -26.76 21.05 -22.60
CA TYR A 45 -26.78 19.58 -22.50
C TYR A 45 -26.87 19.10 -21.04
N GLY A 46 -27.15 20.02 -20.10
CA GLY A 46 -27.32 19.72 -18.69
C GLY A 46 -26.06 19.93 -17.85
N PHE A 47 -24.89 20.17 -18.46
CA PHE A 47 -23.59 20.26 -17.78
C PHE A 47 -23.34 21.67 -17.22
N THR A 48 -23.83 21.92 -15.99
CA THR A 48 -23.88 23.26 -15.39
C THR A 48 -22.62 23.68 -14.62
N ARG A 49 -22.54 24.98 -14.29
CA ARG A 49 -21.54 25.51 -13.34
C ARG A 49 -21.57 24.82 -11.98
N GLU A 50 -22.77 24.47 -11.50
CA GLU A 50 -22.93 23.80 -10.21
C GLU A 50 -22.38 22.38 -10.25
N GLU A 51 -22.71 21.62 -11.30
CA GLU A 51 -22.17 20.27 -11.48
C GLU A 51 -20.66 20.28 -11.72
N LEU A 52 -20.13 21.30 -12.41
CA LEU A 52 -18.68 21.48 -12.55
C LEU A 52 -18.02 21.74 -11.18
N ALA A 53 -18.64 22.54 -10.31
CA ALA A 53 -18.14 22.76 -8.96
C ALA A 53 -18.18 21.47 -8.12
N GLN A 54 -19.26 20.69 -8.21
CA GLN A 54 -19.36 19.38 -7.56
C GLN A 54 -18.29 18.40 -8.07
N PHE A 55 -18.06 18.36 -9.39
CA PHE A 55 -17.04 17.52 -10.00
C PHE A 55 -15.62 17.92 -9.54
N LYS A 56 -15.33 19.21 -9.44
CA LYS A 56 -14.06 19.71 -8.90
C LYS A 56 -13.85 19.31 -7.44
N GLU A 57 -14.90 19.37 -6.62
CA GLU A 57 -14.80 18.95 -5.23
C GLU A 57 -14.56 17.43 -5.12
N GLN A 58 -15.28 16.62 -5.91
CA GLN A 58 -15.01 15.18 -6.00
C GLN A 58 -13.57 14.89 -6.43
N PHE A 59 -13.06 15.61 -7.44
CA PHE A 59 -11.68 15.49 -7.89
C PHE A 59 -10.65 15.88 -6.82
N ARG A 60 -10.95 16.92 -6.02
CA ARG A 60 -10.10 17.34 -4.89
C ARG A 60 -10.03 16.26 -3.82
N VAL A 61 -11.18 15.71 -3.40
CA VAL A 61 -11.25 14.61 -2.43
C VAL A 61 -10.49 13.39 -2.93
N HIS A 62 -10.64 13.05 -4.21
CA HIS A 62 -9.90 11.97 -4.85
C HIS A 62 -8.39 12.17 -4.77
N HIS A 63 -7.89 13.37 -5.10
CA HIS A 63 -6.48 13.69 -5.00
C HIS A 63 -5.94 13.56 -3.56
N ASP A 64 -6.70 14.02 -2.56
CA ASP A 64 -6.31 13.89 -1.15
C ASP A 64 -6.20 12.41 -0.73
N LEU A 65 -7.13 11.57 -1.17
CA LEU A 65 -7.09 10.12 -0.92
C LEU A 65 -5.88 9.44 -1.59
N MET A 66 -5.54 9.83 -2.81
CA MET A 66 -4.34 9.33 -3.51
C MET A 66 -3.04 9.63 -2.74
N ILE A 67 -2.92 10.85 -2.20
CA ILE A 67 -1.77 11.25 -1.39
C ILE A 67 -1.70 10.41 -0.11
N ARG A 68 -2.79 10.32 0.63
CA ARG A 68 -2.85 9.52 1.88
C ARG A 68 -2.51 8.06 1.64
N ARG A 69 -3.00 7.46 0.56
CA ARG A 69 -2.67 6.07 0.17
C ARG A 69 -1.17 5.92 -0.08
N SER A 70 -0.56 6.84 -0.80
CA SER A 70 0.88 6.83 -1.09
C SER A 70 1.72 6.94 0.19
N GLU A 71 1.33 7.84 1.10
CA GLU A 71 1.97 7.99 2.41
C GLU A 71 1.80 6.75 3.29
N SER A 72 0.61 6.15 3.31
CA SER A 72 0.32 4.91 4.05
C SER A 72 1.15 3.73 3.54
N VAL A 73 1.30 3.59 2.22
CA VAL A 73 2.16 2.57 1.59
C VAL A 73 3.64 2.81 1.96
N ALA A 74 4.12 4.05 1.87
CA ALA A 74 5.48 4.40 2.24
C ALA A 74 5.77 4.11 3.73
N ARG A 75 4.84 4.48 4.62
CA ARG A 75 4.94 4.19 6.06
C ARG A 75 4.99 2.70 6.35
N LYS A 76 4.14 1.91 5.68
CA LYS A 76 4.14 0.44 5.81
C LYS A 76 5.45 -0.16 5.33
N LYS A 77 5.98 0.30 4.19
CA LYS A 77 7.27 -0.16 3.68
C LYS A 77 8.40 0.12 4.68
N GLY A 78 8.47 1.33 5.22
CA GLY A 78 9.44 1.69 6.25
C GLY A 78 9.29 0.86 7.54
N ALA A 79 8.06 0.57 7.97
CA ALA A 79 7.81 -0.27 9.14
C ALA A 79 8.23 -1.74 8.92
N VAL A 80 8.02 -2.29 7.71
CA VAL A 80 8.49 -3.64 7.36
C VAL A 80 10.02 -3.68 7.32
N GLU A 81 10.66 -2.72 6.65
CA GLU A 81 12.13 -2.63 6.61
C GLU A 81 12.74 -2.50 8.01
N GLN A 82 12.14 -1.68 8.88
CA GLN A 82 12.57 -1.55 10.27
C GLN A 82 12.41 -2.87 11.05
N ARG A 83 11.28 -3.58 10.86
CA ARG A 83 11.05 -4.90 11.47
C ARG A 83 12.11 -5.90 11.03
N ASP A 84 12.39 -5.97 9.72
CA ASP A 84 13.36 -6.91 9.15
C ASP A 84 14.78 -6.62 9.66
N GLN A 85 15.16 -5.35 9.78
CA GLN A 85 16.44 -4.94 10.37
C GLN A 85 16.57 -5.37 11.84
N ILE A 86 15.52 -5.21 12.64
CA ILE A 86 15.52 -5.60 14.05
C ILE A 86 15.60 -7.13 14.19
N ILE A 87 14.83 -7.88 13.38
CA ILE A 87 14.88 -9.35 13.35
C ILE A 87 16.29 -9.82 12.95
N HIS A 88 16.88 -9.21 11.91
CA HIS A 88 18.23 -9.54 11.46
C HIS A 88 19.29 -9.28 12.53
N ALA A 89 19.19 -8.14 13.24
CA ALA A 89 20.10 -7.81 14.34
C ALA A 89 19.96 -8.82 15.50
N ALA A 90 18.73 -9.20 15.85
CA ALA A 90 18.48 -10.21 16.89
C ALA A 90 19.04 -11.59 16.51
N TRP A 91 18.84 -12.05 15.26
CA TRP A 91 19.46 -13.29 14.79
C TRP A 91 20.98 -13.22 14.78
N THR A 92 21.55 -12.11 14.30
CA THR A 92 23.00 -11.91 14.29
C THR A 92 23.57 -12.00 15.71
N TRP A 93 22.91 -11.36 16.68
CA TRP A 93 23.29 -11.45 18.08
C TRP A 93 23.21 -12.89 18.61
N VAL A 94 22.09 -13.61 18.35
CA VAL A 94 21.94 -15.02 18.77
C VAL A 94 23.06 -15.90 18.18
N GLU A 95 23.37 -15.76 16.89
CA GLU A 95 24.41 -16.53 16.20
C GLU A 95 25.83 -16.20 16.69
N GLN A 96 26.09 -14.93 17.05
CA GLN A 96 27.35 -14.53 17.68
C GLN A 96 27.49 -15.15 19.07
N VAL A 97 26.44 -15.11 19.89
CA VAL A 97 26.44 -15.74 21.22
C VAL A 97 26.56 -17.25 21.10
N LEU A 98 25.87 -17.88 20.15
CA LEU A 98 26.01 -19.30 19.82
C LEU A 98 27.45 -19.65 19.46
N SER A 99 28.11 -18.85 18.62
CA SER A 99 29.48 -19.11 18.21
C SER A 99 30.48 -18.99 19.37
N ILE A 100 30.21 -18.08 20.31
CA ILE A 100 31.04 -17.87 21.51
C ILE A 100 30.84 -19.00 22.52
N ILE A 101 29.59 -19.29 22.89
CA ILE A 101 29.23 -20.35 23.84
C ILE A 101 29.54 -21.72 23.24
N GLY A 102 29.31 -21.91 21.94
CA GLY A 102 29.53 -23.11 21.13
C GLY A 102 30.89 -23.77 21.34
N ARG A 103 31.94 -22.96 21.40
CA ARG A 103 33.32 -23.41 21.63
C ARG A 103 33.54 -23.98 23.04
N ARG A 104 32.64 -23.70 23.98
CA ARG A 104 32.66 -24.18 25.37
C ARG A 104 31.65 -25.30 25.63
N VAL A 105 30.49 -25.29 24.95
CA VAL A 105 29.48 -26.36 25.11
C VAL A 105 29.92 -27.71 24.56
N ALA A 106 30.85 -27.78 23.62
CA ALA A 106 31.25 -29.03 22.96
C ALA A 106 31.73 -30.14 23.93
N GLY A 107 32.07 -29.81 25.18
CA GLY A 107 32.43 -30.77 26.24
C GLY A 107 31.52 -30.72 27.48
N ASN A 108 30.40 -30.00 27.45
CA ASN A 108 29.48 -29.84 28.56
C ASN A 108 28.02 -30.14 28.12
N PRO A 109 27.55 -31.39 28.26
CA PRO A 109 26.21 -31.81 27.85
C PRO A 109 25.08 -31.02 28.52
N GLU A 110 25.26 -30.62 29.78
CA GLU A 110 24.26 -29.83 30.52
C GLU A 110 24.09 -28.44 29.91
N LEU A 111 25.20 -27.79 29.55
CA LEU A 111 25.16 -26.49 28.91
C LEU A 111 24.64 -26.55 27.47
N VAL A 112 24.89 -27.65 26.74
CA VAL A 112 24.27 -27.91 25.43
C VAL A 112 22.75 -27.98 25.56
N GLN A 113 22.26 -28.73 26.54
CA GLN A 113 20.83 -28.87 26.78
C GLN A 113 20.19 -27.51 27.11
N ARG A 114 20.75 -26.77 28.09
CA ARG A 114 20.24 -25.45 28.48
C ARG A 114 20.21 -24.47 27.31
N PHE A 115 21.22 -24.52 26.43
CA PHE A 115 21.24 -23.68 25.23
C PHE A 115 20.15 -24.07 24.23
N ASN A 116 19.97 -25.37 23.96
CA ASN A 116 18.93 -25.85 23.05
C ASN A 116 17.51 -25.53 23.54
N GLU A 117 17.29 -25.52 24.86
CA GLU A 117 16.00 -25.15 25.47
C GLU A 117 15.62 -23.69 25.23
N VAL A 118 16.61 -22.80 25.07
CA VAL A 118 16.39 -21.36 24.90
C VAL A 118 16.58 -20.88 23.47
N TYR A 119 17.15 -21.70 22.58
CA TYR A 119 17.40 -21.32 21.20
C TYR A 119 16.06 -21.06 20.47
N PRO A 120 15.91 -19.90 19.80
CA PRO A 120 14.68 -19.57 19.13
C PRO A 120 14.48 -20.46 17.89
N ALA A 121 13.30 -21.06 17.75
CA ALA A 121 12.97 -21.88 16.57
C ALA A 121 12.61 -21.04 15.33
N ASN A 122 12.20 -19.79 15.53
CA ASN A 122 11.78 -18.85 14.48
C ASN A 122 11.80 -17.40 15.01
N ASP A 123 11.49 -16.45 14.13
CA ASP A 123 11.44 -15.02 14.46
C ASP A 123 10.53 -14.69 15.66
N ALA A 124 9.41 -15.40 15.80
CA ALA A 124 8.47 -15.17 16.90
C ALA A 124 9.06 -15.60 18.26
N GLY A 125 10.03 -16.51 18.26
CA GLY A 125 10.75 -16.95 19.46
C GLY A 125 11.86 -16.01 19.92
N LEU A 126 12.41 -15.17 19.02
CA LEU A 126 13.61 -14.36 19.30
C LEU A 126 13.45 -13.46 20.54
N TRP A 127 12.34 -12.73 20.66
CA TRP A 127 12.10 -11.84 21.80
C TRP A 127 12.18 -12.59 23.15
N ARG A 128 11.67 -13.83 23.21
CA ARG A 128 11.68 -14.65 24.42
C ARG A 128 13.04 -15.29 24.70
N ALA A 129 13.84 -15.49 23.66
CA ALA A 129 15.13 -16.17 23.73
C ALA A 129 16.30 -15.26 24.16
N ILE A 130 16.23 -13.94 23.87
CA ILE A 130 17.35 -13.01 24.13
C ILE A 130 17.76 -13.00 25.62
N GLU A 131 16.82 -12.90 26.56
CA GLU A 131 17.14 -12.82 28.00
C GLU A 131 17.74 -14.13 28.56
N PRO A 132 17.14 -15.32 28.31
CA PRO A 132 17.76 -16.56 28.74
C PRO A 132 19.15 -16.79 28.13
N ILE A 133 19.35 -16.46 26.84
CA ILE A 133 20.66 -16.57 26.18
C ILE A 133 21.69 -15.61 26.81
N ALA A 134 21.30 -14.37 27.09
CA ALA A 134 22.17 -13.41 27.77
C ALA A 134 22.53 -13.87 29.19
N THR A 135 21.61 -14.54 29.88
CA THR A 135 21.84 -15.15 31.19
C THR A 135 22.89 -16.26 31.11
N LEU A 136 22.78 -17.17 30.14
CA LEU A 136 23.80 -18.21 29.89
C LEU A 136 25.16 -17.59 29.58
N LEU A 137 25.21 -16.55 28.76
CA LEU A 137 26.45 -15.86 28.43
C LEU A 137 27.10 -15.22 29.67
N ARG A 138 26.30 -14.60 30.54
CA ARG A 138 26.75 -13.96 31.79
C ARG A 138 27.30 -14.98 32.79
N GLU A 139 26.63 -16.11 32.98
CA GLU A 139 27.08 -17.20 33.86
C GLU A 139 28.47 -17.72 33.48
N HIS A 140 28.82 -17.67 32.20
CA HIS A 140 30.10 -18.15 31.68
C HIS A 140 31.10 -17.05 31.32
N GLN A 141 30.80 -15.77 31.60
CA GLN A 141 31.62 -14.63 31.19
C GLN A 141 33.10 -14.76 31.62
N GLY A 142 33.34 -15.22 32.85
CA GLY A 142 34.70 -15.40 33.40
C GLY A 142 35.53 -16.49 32.72
N ALA A 143 34.92 -17.34 31.89
CA ALA A 143 35.61 -18.41 31.17
C ALA A 143 36.14 -17.97 29.79
N PHE A 144 35.86 -16.74 29.35
CA PHE A 144 36.29 -16.23 28.05
C PHE A 144 37.53 -15.35 28.16
N PRO A 145 38.45 -15.41 27.18
CA PRO A 145 39.54 -14.43 27.08
C PRO A 145 38.99 -13.01 26.96
N ALA A 146 39.72 -12.02 27.49
CA ALA A 146 39.33 -10.61 27.44
C ALA A 146 39.14 -10.06 26.00
N ALA A 147 39.71 -10.72 24.99
CA ALA A 147 39.54 -10.36 23.58
C ALA A 147 38.16 -10.74 23.00
N VAL A 148 37.38 -11.59 23.68
CA VAL A 148 36.03 -11.96 23.25
C VAL A 148 35.05 -10.87 23.72
N PRO A 149 34.18 -10.32 22.85
CA PRO A 149 33.34 -9.17 23.16
C PRO A 149 32.10 -9.54 23.99
N VAL A 150 32.26 -10.34 25.05
CA VAL A 150 31.15 -10.84 25.89
C VAL A 150 30.38 -9.69 26.52
N GLN A 151 31.07 -8.70 27.08
CA GLN A 151 30.41 -7.56 27.72
C GLN A 151 29.60 -6.74 26.73
N ALA A 152 30.13 -6.49 25.53
CA ALA A 152 29.42 -5.76 24.48
C ALA A 152 28.11 -6.46 24.08
N LEU A 153 28.12 -7.80 23.97
CA LEU A 153 26.92 -8.58 23.68
C LEU A 153 25.89 -8.55 24.83
N LEU A 154 26.36 -8.55 26.09
CA LEU A 154 25.49 -8.41 27.26
C LEU A 154 24.85 -7.03 27.34
N ASP A 155 25.58 -5.98 26.94
CA ASP A 155 25.10 -4.60 26.90
C ASP A 155 24.10 -4.38 25.74
N GLU A 156 24.26 -5.11 24.63
CA GLU A 156 23.36 -5.05 23.47
C GLU A 156 22.01 -5.77 23.71
N ALA A 157 22.00 -6.85 24.50
CA ALA A 157 20.82 -7.67 24.78
C ALA A 157 19.59 -6.87 25.25
N PRO A 158 19.66 -5.95 26.26
CA PRO A 158 18.49 -5.17 26.68
C PRO A 158 17.97 -4.22 25.59
N VAL A 159 18.87 -3.66 24.76
CA VAL A 159 18.50 -2.76 23.65
C VAL A 159 17.77 -3.54 22.55
N LEU A 160 18.27 -4.71 22.19
CA LEU A 160 17.61 -5.60 21.22
C LEU A 160 16.26 -6.07 21.74
N ARG A 161 16.18 -6.38 23.03
CA ARG A 161 14.93 -6.71 23.69
C ARG A 161 13.95 -5.56 23.49
N GLU A 162 14.22 -4.36 24.00
CA GLU A 162 13.32 -3.20 23.86
C GLU A 162 12.80 -3.00 22.43
N ARG A 163 13.69 -3.02 21.43
CA ARG A 163 13.34 -2.91 20.00
C ARG A 163 12.41 -4.03 19.52
N MET A 164 12.64 -5.26 19.98
CA MET A 164 11.80 -6.43 19.66
C MET A 164 10.40 -6.29 20.30
N SER A 165 10.28 -5.72 21.49
CA SER A 165 8.98 -5.42 22.12
C SER A 165 8.14 -4.48 21.27
N GLU A 166 8.77 -3.41 20.75
CA GLU A 166 8.09 -2.40 19.93
C GLU A 166 7.49 -2.97 18.64
N ILE A 167 8.20 -3.87 17.96
CA ILE A 167 7.71 -4.46 16.70
C ILE A 167 6.58 -5.47 16.93
N PHE A 168 6.65 -6.29 17.99
CA PHE A 168 5.63 -7.30 18.26
C PHE A 168 4.39 -6.72 18.93
N GLY A 169 4.52 -5.64 19.71
CA GLY A 169 3.39 -4.91 20.31
C GLY A 169 2.57 -4.06 19.33
N ARG A 170 3.09 -3.74 18.14
CA ARG A 170 2.42 -2.89 17.13
C ARG A 170 1.58 -3.68 16.09
N THR A 171 1.62 -5.01 16.13
CA THR A 171 1.09 -5.87 15.05
C THR A 171 -0.45 -5.84 14.90
N ASP A 172 -1.18 -5.43 15.94
CA ASP A 172 -2.65 -5.51 15.96
C ASP A 172 -3.38 -4.28 15.41
N LEU A 173 -2.70 -3.14 15.22
CA LEU A 173 -3.35 -1.89 14.79
C LEU A 173 -3.39 -1.67 13.27
N VAL A 174 -2.53 -2.33 12.49
CA VAL A 174 -2.31 -1.97 11.07
C VAL A 174 -3.21 -2.74 10.09
N LYS A 175 -3.89 -3.82 10.54
CA LYS A 175 -4.61 -4.74 9.64
C LYS A 175 -6.02 -4.30 9.23
N ALA A 176 -6.68 -3.38 9.96
CA ALA A 176 -8.10 -3.08 9.76
C ALA A 176 -8.39 -1.90 8.81
N GLU A 177 -7.59 -0.84 8.83
CA GLU A 177 -7.78 0.37 8.00
C GLU A 177 -7.61 0.21 6.46
N PRO A 178 -6.77 -0.70 5.91
CA PRO A 178 -6.43 -0.67 4.48
C PRO A 178 -7.59 -0.94 3.51
N ILE A 179 -8.60 -1.68 3.95
CA ILE A 179 -9.69 -2.16 3.09
C ILE A 179 -10.69 -1.04 2.82
N GLN A 180 -10.93 -0.17 3.81
CA GLN A 180 -11.90 0.92 3.70
C GLN A 180 -11.39 2.05 2.80
N ASP A 181 -10.12 2.44 2.96
CA ASP A 181 -9.48 3.48 2.11
C ASP A 181 -9.44 3.08 0.63
N THR A 182 -9.24 1.79 0.35
CA THR A 182 -9.18 1.28 -1.04
C THR A 182 -10.58 1.27 -1.68
N ARG A 183 -11.61 0.91 -0.91
CA ARG A 183 -13.00 0.92 -1.41
C ARG A 183 -13.50 2.34 -1.67
N GLU A 184 -13.16 3.29 -0.80
CA GLU A 184 -13.58 4.69 -0.94
C GLU A 184 -12.97 5.34 -2.19
N ILE A 185 -11.67 5.12 -2.44
CA ILE A 185 -11.03 5.63 -3.66
C ILE A 185 -11.56 4.94 -4.91
N ASP A 186 -11.80 3.62 -4.88
CA ASP A 186 -12.42 2.90 -6.00
C ASP A 186 -13.83 3.45 -6.31
N GLU A 187 -14.67 3.70 -5.30
CA GLU A 187 -15.99 4.29 -5.56
C GLU A 187 -15.88 5.66 -6.24
N LEU A 188 -14.96 6.50 -5.75
CA LEU A 188 -14.77 7.85 -6.26
C LEU A 188 -14.18 7.84 -7.68
N ASP A 189 -13.25 6.94 -7.98
CA ASP A 189 -12.73 6.69 -9.33
C ASP A 189 -13.86 6.36 -10.30
N GLY A 190 -14.79 5.49 -9.88
CA GLY A 190 -15.97 5.13 -10.67
C GLY A 190 -16.90 6.30 -10.94
N ARG A 191 -17.18 7.12 -9.91
CA ARG A 191 -18.03 8.32 -10.04
C ARG A 191 -17.42 9.33 -11.00
N LEU A 192 -16.12 9.62 -10.86
CA LEU A 192 -15.40 10.50 -11.76
C LEU A 192 -15.42 9.97 -13.20
N TYR A 193 -15.20 8.66 -13.39
CA TYR A 193 -15.24 8.02 -14.71
C TYR A 193 -16.58 8.21 -15.41
N VAL A 194 -17.69 7.94 -14.70
CA VAL A 194 -19.03 8.06 -15.27
C VAL A 194 -19.33 9.51 -15.66
N THR A 195 -19.01 10.48 -14.81
CA THR A 195 -19.19 11.90 -15.14
C THR A 195 -18.41 12.30 -16.38
N ILE A 196 -17.13 11.90 -16.50
CA ILE A 196 -16.31 12.19 -17.68
C ILE A 196 -16.87 11.48 -18.92
N ARG A 197 -17.37 10.25 -18.78
CA ARG A 197 -18.01 9.50 -19.88
C ARG A 197 -19.21 10.26 -20.43
N GLU A 198 -20.07 10.78 -19.55
CA GLU A 198 -21.25 11.54 -19.94
C GLU A 198 -20.89 12.92 -20.50
N LEU A 199 -19.92 13.62 -19.90
CA LEU A 199 -19.36 14.88 -20.43
C LEU A 199 -18.86 14.68 -21.87
N ASN A 200 -18.08 13.62 -22.08
CA ASN A 200 -17.57 13.24 -23.39
C ASN A 200 -18.71 12.92 -24.37
N ALA A 201 -19.79 12.28 -23.92
CA ALA A 201 -20.96 12.02 -24.76
C ALA A 201 -21.70 13.31 -25.14
N ALA A 202 -21.87 14.25 -24.20
CA ALA A 202 -22.49 15.55 -24.42
C ALA A 202 -21.68 16.42 -25.40
N GLY A 203 -20.37 16.56 -25.17
CA GLY A 203 -19.49 17.30 -26.07
C GLY A 203 -19.48 16.74 -27.50
N ARG A 204 -19.50 15.41 -27.67
CA ARG A 204 -19.67 14.79 -29.01
C ARG A 204 -21.04 15.11 -29.65
N ARG A 205 -22.11 15.24 -28.86
CA ARG A 205 -23.43 15.67 -29.37
C ARG A 205 -23.40 17.14 -29.78
N ALA A 206 -22.78 18.01 -28.99
CA ALA A 206 -22.62 19.44 -29.29
C ALA A 206 -21.82 19.68 -30.58
N ILE A 207 -20.73 18.93 -30.79
CA ILE A 207 -19.95 18.96 -32.04
C ILE A 207 -20.81 18.53 -33.23
N ARG A 208 -21.57 17.42 -33.11
CA ARG A 208 -22.45 16.96 -34.21
C ARG A 208 -23.55 17.97 -34.54
N ALA A 209 -23.99 18.75 -33.55
CA ALA A 209 -24.97 19.82 -33.74
C ALA A 209 -24.36 21.13 -34.27
N GLY A 210 -23.04 21.17 -34.53
CA GLY A 210 -22.35 22.37 -35.00
C GLY A 210 -22.19 23.46 -33.94
N ARG A 211 -22.41 23.15 -32.66
CA ARG A 211 -22.34 24.10 -31.54
C ARG A 211 -20.93 24.27 -30.99
N LEU A 212 -20.12 23.21 -31.06
CA LEU A 212 -18.71 23.24 -30.68
C LEU A 212 -17.84 22.95 -31.89
N THR A 213 -16.71 23.67 -31.96
CA THR A 213 -15.73 23.46 -33.03
C THR A 213 -15.00 22.16 -32.78
N ARG A 214 -14.74 21.42 -33.87
CA ARG A 214 -13.93 20.22 -33.84
C ARG A 214 -12.44 20.60 -33.63
N GLN A 215 -12.00 20.85 -32.38
CA GLN A 215 -10.58 20.86 -31.99
C GLN A 215 -10.11 19.59 -31.20
N PRO A 216 -8.98 18.95 -31.55
CA PRO A 216 -8.40 17.84 -30.78
C PRO A 216 -7.77 18.29 -29.43
N PRO A 217 -7.70 17.40 -28.42
CA PRO A 217 -8.26 16.06 -28.36
C PRO A 217 -9.77 16.09 -28.08
N TYR A 218 -10.54 15.55 -29.01
CA TYR A 218 -12.01 15.54 -28.95
C TYR A 218 -12.54 14.74 -27.78
N TYR A 219 -13.41 15.33 -26.94
CA TYR A 219 -14.32 14.67 -25.97
C TYR A 219 -14.29 13.13 -25.99
N ARG A 220 -13.21 12.57 -25.40
CA ARG A 220 -12.85 11.15 -25.32
C ARG A 220 -11.86 10.99 -24.17
N PHE A 221 -11.75 9.76 -23.68
CA PHE A 221 -10.68 9.38 -22.78
C PHE A 221 -9.33 9.33 -23.50
N ASN A 222 -8.32 9.99 -22.94
CA ASN A 222 -6.96 10.09 -23.50
C ASN A 222 -5.92 9.26 -22.72
N HIS A 223 -6.16 8.99 -21.44
CA HIS A 223 -5.25 8.33 -20.50
C HIS A 223 -5.73 6.95 -20.07
N LEU A 224 -7.01 6.63 -20.22
CA LEU A 224 -7.52 5.27 -20.05
C LEU A 224 -7.15 4.40 -21.26
N ARG A 225 -6.41 3.32 -21.03
CA ARG A 225 -6.12 2.33 -22.07
C ARG A 225 -7.44 1.73 -22.58
N LYS A 226 -7.61 1.63 -23.91
CA LYS A 226 -8.61 0.72 -24.48
C LYS A 226 -8.26 -0.68 -23.98
N ALA A 227 -9.14 -1.32 -23.22
CA ALA A 227 -9.04 -2.75 -22.98
C ALA A 227 -8.86 -3.44 -24.36
N PRO A 228 -7.87 -4.34 -24.53
CA PRO A 228 -7.84 -5.15 -25.74
C PRO A 228 -9.17 -5.89 -25.83
N ARG A 229 -9.85 -5.79 -26.98
CA ARG A 229 -11.05 -6.60 -27.24
C ARG A 229 -10.64 -8.06 -27.04
N PRO A 230 -11.40 -8.87 -26.28
CA PRO A 230 -11.17 -10.30 -26.28
C PRO A 230 -11.27 -10.78 -27.73
N THR A 231 -10.21 -11.42 -28.21
CA THR A 231 -10.22 -12.10 -29.50
C THR A 231 -11.35 -13.12 -29.43
N PRO A 232 -12.35 -13.10 -30.33
CA PRO A 232 -13.36 -14.14 -30.32
C PRO A 232 -12.66 -15.46 -30.57
N THR A 233 -12.76 -16.38 -29.61
CA THR A 233 -12.36 -17.77 -29.80
C THR A 233 -13.08 -18.27 -31.05
N PRO A 234 -12.38 -18.84 -32.05
CA PRO A 234 -13.05 -19.49 -33.17
C PRO A 234 -14.03 -20.50 -32.59
N ALA A 235 -15.31 -20.39 -32.95
CA ALA A 235 -16.25 -21.46 -32.69
C ALA A 235 -15.71 -22.68 -33.46
N GLU A 236 -15.26 -23.69 -32.73
CA GLU A 236 -14.95 -24.99 -33.32
C GLU A 236 -16.25 -25.53 -33.94
N GLY A 237 -16.21 -25.69 -35.26
CA GLY A 237 -17.22 -26.33 -36.09
C GLY A 237 -16.53 -27.13 -37.17
#